data_AF-A0A7J8T843-F1
#
_entry.id   AF-A0A7J8T843-F1
#
_cell.length_a   1.000
_cell.length_b   1.000
_cell.length_c   1.000
_cell.angle_alpha   90.00
_cell.angle_beta   90.00
_cell.angle_gamma   90.00
#
_symmetry.space_group_name_H-M   'P 1'
#
loop_
_entity.id
_entity.type
_entity.pdbx_description
1 polymer ?
#
loop_
_entity_poly.entity_id
_entity_poly.type
_entity_poly.pdbx_seq_one_letter_code
_entity_poly.pdbx_strand_id
1 'polypeptide(L)' 'MEKEFLDKVKDNATIRIYVTQNNLQELKNVWNQWDDETKQLFYFNYGDLPYLLDVKVDKHLFQALV' A
#
# COMPACT_ATOMS: atom_id res chain seq x y z
N MET A 1 23.55 22.07 -5.59
CA MET A 1 23.41 20.91 -6.49
C MET A 1 22.95 19.67 -5.73
N GLU A 2 23.65 19.21 -4.71
CA GLU A 2 23.27 18.00 -3.94
C GLU A 2 21.95 18.13 -3.16
N LYS A 3 21.72 19.24 -2.43
CA LYS A 3 20.46 19.46 -1.71
C LYS A 3 19.22 19.47 -2.61
N GLU A 4 19.33 20.07 -3.80
CA GLU A 4 18.24 20.13 -4.77
C GLU A 4 17.90 18.75 -5.33
N PHE A 5 18.91 17.91 -5.54
CA PHE A 5 18.71 16.52 -5.95
C PHE A 5 18.02 15.70 -4.86
N LEU A 6 18.46 15.85 -3.60
CA LEU A 6 17.86 15.15 -2.46
C LEU A 6 16.39 15.52 -2.24
N ASP A 7 16.03 16.80 -2.40
CA ASP A 7 14.63 17.24 -2.31
C ASP A 7 13.78 16.63 -3.43
N LYS A 8 14.26 16.64 -4.69
CA LYS A 8 13.55 16.00 -5.82
C LYS A 8 13.34 14.49 -5.62
N VAL A 9 14.34 13.79 -5.08
CA VAL A 9 14.22 12.36 -4.76
C VAL A 9 13.18 12.13 -3.67
N LYS A 10 13.14 12.98 -2.64
CA LYS A 10 12.18 12.90 -1.54
C LYS A 10 10.74 13.20 -2.00
N ASP A 11 10.56 14.13 -2.93
CA ASP A 11 9.26 14.47 -3.51
C ASP A 11 8.72 13.33 -4.36
N ASN A 12 9.57 12.69 -5.19
CA ASN A 12 9.19 11.51 -5.97
C ASN A 12 8.79 10.33 -5.06
N ALA A 13 9.54 10.07 -3.99
CA ALA A 13 9.17 9.04 -3.02
C ALA A 13 7.80 9.34 -2.36
N THR A 14 7.56 10.59 -1.98
CA THR A 14 6.28 11.05 -1.42
C THR A 14 5.13 10.83 -2.41
N ILE A 15 5.29 11.23 -3.67
CA ILE A 15 4.30 11.04 -4.73
C ILE A 15 3.99 9.55 -4.91
N ARG A 16 5.02 8.69 -4.95
CA ARG A 16 4.84 7.24 -5.08
C ARG A 16 4.04 6.64 -3.92
N ILE A 17 4.33 7.03 -2.68
CA ILE A 17 3.60 6.57 -1.50
C ILE A 17 2.13 6.98 -1.59
N TYR A 18 1.84 8.23 -1.94
CA TYR A 18 0.46 8.70 -2.12
C TYR A 18 -0.29 7.91 -3.20
N VAL A 19 0.36 7.64 -4.34
CA VAL A 19 -0.22 6.83 -5.42
C VAL A 19 -0.48 5.39 -4.95
N THR A 20 0.48 4.76 -4.25
CA THR A 20 0.31 3.41 -3.71
C THR A 20 -0.81 3.34 -2.67
N GLN A 21 -0.88 4.30 -1.75
CA GLN A 21 -1.97 4.38 -0.77
C GLN A 21 -3.34 4.56 -1.44
N ASN A 22 -3.41 5.40 -2.47
CA ASN A 22 -4.65 5.61 -3.23
C ASN A 22 -5.12 4.31 -3.90
N ASN A 23 -4.21 3.58 -4.55
CA ASN A 23 -4.53 2.28 -5.17
C ASN A 23 -4.98 1.23 -4.13
N LEU A 24 -4.35 1.19 -2.95
CA LEU A 24 -4.75 0.27 -1.88
C LEU A 24 -6.13 0.64 -1.29
N GLN A 25 -6.49 1.92 -1.27
CA GLN A 25 -7.81 2.35 -0.81
C GLN A 25 -8.93 1.83 -1.73
N GLU A 26 -8.72 1.86 -3.04
CA GLU A 26 -9.68 1.27 -4.00
C GLU A 26 -9.81 -0.24 -3.79
N LEU A 27 -8.68 -0.94 -3.63
CA LEU A 27 -8.67 -2.38 -3.38
C LEU A 27 -9.36 -2.73 -2.04
N LYS A 28 -9.16 -1.90 -1.01
CA LYS A 28 -9.84 -2.05 0.28
C LYS A 28 -11.35 -1.80 0.17
N ASN A 29 -11.78 -0.88 -0.69
CA ASN A 29 -13.20 -0.68 -0.95
C ASN A 29 -13.84 -1.90 -1.61
N VAL A 30 -13.17 -2.51 -2.59
CA VAL A 30 -13.61 -3.78 -3.21
C VAL A 30 -13.67 -4.89 -2.16
N TRP A 31 -12.62 -5.03 -1.35
CA TRP A 31 -12.58 -6.01 -0.25
C TRP A 31 -13.74 -5.82 0.73
N ASN A 32 -14.08 -4.59 1.10
CA ASN A 32 -15.17 -4.30 2.01
C ASN A 32 -16.55 -4.67 1.44
N GLN A 33 -16.70 -4.70 0.11
CA GLN A 33 -17.94 -5.08 -0.58
C GLN A 33 -18.11 -6.60 -0.70
N TRP A 34 -17.05 -7.39 -0.52
CA TRP A 34 -17.13 -8.84 -0.59
C TRP A 34 -17.87 -9.42 0.62
N ASP A 35 -18.61 -10.50 0.38
CA ASP A 35 -19.22 -11.29 1.44
C ASP A 35 -18.19 -12.14 2.20
N ASP A 36 -18.63 -12.71 3.32
CA ASP A 36 -17.75 -13.47 4.20
C ASP A 36 -17.25 -14.77 3.55
N GLU A 37 -18.04 -15.41 2.68
CA GLU A 37 -17.65 -16.63 1.98
C GLU A 37 -16.49 -16.35 1.00
N THR A 38 -16.60 -15.28 0.21
CA THR A 38 -15.56 -14.84 -0.71
C THR A 38 -14.28 -14.46 0.04
N LYS A 39 -14.41 -13.76 1.17
CA LYS A 39 -13.26 -13.42 2.03
C LYS A 39 -12.60 -14.68 2.59
N GLN A 40 -13.37 -15.65 3.08
CA GLN A 40 -12.85 -16.92 3.60
C GLN A 40 -12.11 -17.73 2.52
N LEU A 41 -12.65 -17.79 1.30
CA LEU A 41 -11.97 -18.42 0.17
C LEU A 41 -10.63 -17.73 -0.12
N PHE A 42 -10.58 -16.40 -0.04
CA PHE A 42 -9.33 -15.68 -0.23
C PHE A 42 -8.32 -15.99 0.88
N TYR A 43 -8.73 -15.98 2.15
CA TYR A 43 -7.87 -16.40 3.28
C TYR A 43 -7.37 -17.84 3.12
N PHE A 44 -8.21 -18.76 2.65
CA PHE A 44 -7.82 -20.15 2.43
C PHE A 44 -6.73 -20.29 1.36
N ASN A 45 -6.85 -19.54 0.26
CA ASN A 45 -5.92 -19.64 -0.87
C ASN A 45 -4.63 -18.83 -0.69
N TYR A 46 -4.70 -17.70 0.01
CA TYR A 46 -3.60 -16.72 0.09
C TYR A 46 -3.12 -16.42 1.52
N GLY A 47 -3.71 -17.09 2.52
CA GLY A 47 -3.36 -16.90 3.93
C GLY A 47 -3.56 -15.47 4.38
N ASP A 48 -2.52 -14.91 4.99
CA ASP A 48 -2.52 -13.61 5.67
C ASP A 48 -2.41 -12.40 4.70
N LEU A 49 -2.42 -12.63 3.39
CA LEU A 49 -2.30 -11.57 2.38
C LEU A 49 -3.33 -10.43 2.54
N PRO A 50 -4.60 -10.66 2.94
CA PRO A 50 -5.58 -9.59 3.15
C PRO A 50 -5.15 -8.55 4.19
N TYR A 51 -4.33 -8.91 5.18
CA TYR A 51 -3.87 -7.97 6.19
C TYR A 51 -3.01 -6.84 5.61
N LEU A 52 -2.43 -7.05 4.41
CA LEU A 52 -1.69 -6.00 3.70
C LEU A 52 -2.57 -4.82 3.27
N LEU A 53 -3.89 -5.03 3.13
CA LEU A 53 -4.84 -3.94 2.82
C LEU A 53 -4.99 -2.94 3.97
N ASP A 54 -4.66 -3.36 5.20
CA ASP A 54 -4.73 -2.53 6.40
C ASP A 54 -3.38 -1.92 6.79
N VAL A 55 -2.29 -2.35 6.16
CA VAL A 55 -0.96 -1.80 6.42
C VAL A 55 -0.89 -0.37 5.90
N LYS A 56 -0.65 0.56 6.82
CA LYS A 56 -0.32 1.94 6.45
C LYS A 56 1.06 1.96 5.79
N VAL A 57 1.09 2.11 4.47
CA VAL A 57 2.35 2.37 3.75
C VAL A 57 2.77 3.80 4.04
N ASP A 58 3.56 4.00 5.09
CA ASP A 58 4.20 5.28 5.33
C ASP A 58 5.56 5.37 4.62
N LYS A 59 6.15 6.57 4.65
CA LYS A 59 7.45 6.82 4.04
C LYS A 59 8.55 5.93 4.59
N HIS A 60 8.52 5.62 5.87
CA HIS A 60 9.54 4.81 6.52
C HIS A 60 9.42 3.34 6.13
N LEU A 61 8.21 2.81 6.01
CA LEU A 61 7.97 1.46 5.53
C LEU A 61 8.42 1.29 4.07
N PHE A 62 8.14 2.26 3.20
CA PHE A 62 8.62 2.23 1.82
C PHE A 62 10.16 2.33 1.75
N GLN A 63 10.77 3.18 2.57
CA GLN A 63 12.23 3.28 2.69
C GLN A 63 12.90 2.01 3.22
N ALA A 64 12.19 1.17 3.99
CA ALA A 64 12.73 -0.10 4.48
C ALA A 64 12.70 -1.21 3.41
N LEU A 65 11.88 -1.05 2.36
CA LEU A 65 11.69 -2.04 1.28
C LEU A 65 12.54 -1.76 0.03
N VAL A 66 13.16 -0.57 -0.06
CA VAL A 66 13.97 -0.10 -1.20
C VAL A 66 15.41 0.06 -0.76
#